data_AF-A0A822EFU2-F1
#
_entry.id   AF-A0A822EFU2-F1
#
_cell.length_a   1.000
_cell.length_b   1.000
_cell.length_c   1.000
_cell.angle_alpha   90.00
_cell.angle_beta   90.00
_cell.angle_gamma   90.00
#
_symmetry.space_group_name_H-M   'P 1'
#
loop_
_entity.id
_entity.type
_entity.pdbx_description
1 polymer ?
#
loop_
_entity_poly.entity_id
_entity_poly.type
_entity_poly.pdbx_seq_one_letter_code
_entity_poly.pdbx_strand_id
1 'polypeptide(L)'
;MPTRATMFKKIDFDQDTVTVYMSLPLHLVFAQIETKFYLIVLQSKYTRSANISTEITRSQHCPHIQELVDQQILDYPILRRVKYYHLPCMKDSDLFCFHDNETFMCLCTEKRHANCFHFDFNMSYDCMGWNDCQNEGQCFQDHPTCPTKT
;
A
#
# COMPACT_ATOMS: atom_id res chain seq x y z
N MET A 1 -13.05 4.61 10.21
CA MET A 1 -12.25 3.62 9.45
C MET A 1 -11.40 4.40 8.45
N PRO A 2 -10.12 4.03 8.23
CA PRO A 2 -9.31 4.67 7.19
C PRO A 2 -9.96 4.43 5.83
N THR A 3 -10.13 5.50 5.07
CA THR A 3 -10.76 5.45 3.74
C THR A 3 -9.66 5.21 2.71
N ARG A 4 -9.74 4.11 1.96
CA ARG A 4 -8.77 3.75 0.91
C ARG A 4 -9.29 4.19 -0.46
N ALA A 5 -8.39 4.68 -1.30
CA ALA A 5 -8.60 4.90 -2.72
C ALA A 5 -7.41 4.33 -3.49
N THR A 6 -7.65 3.80 -4.68
CA THR A 6 -6.59 3.25 -5.55
C THR A 6 -6.73 3.83 -6.93
N MET A 7 -5.62 4.13 -7.55
CA MET A 7 -5.60 4.64 -8.92
C MET A 7 -4.58 3.85 -9.72
N PHE A 8 -4.99 3.41 -10.91
CA PHE A 8 -4.11 2.77 -11.87
C PHE A 8 -3.61 3.82 -12.87
N LYS A 9 -2.31 3.81 -13.12
CA LYS A 9 -1.69 4.64 -14.15
C LYS A 9 -0.71 3.80 -14.93
N LYS A 10 -0.71 4.00 -16.24
CA LYS A 10 0.31 3.49 -17.14
C LYS A 10 1.39 4.56 -17.27
N ILE A 11 2.64 4.13 -17.27
CA ILE A 11 3.79 4.95 -17.64
C ILE A 11 4.07 4.64 -19.12
N ASP A 12 4.11 5.67 -19.96
CA ASP A 12 4.42 5.51 -21.37
C ASP A 12 5.90 5.18 -21.57
N PHE A 13 6.22 4.53 -22.70
CA PHE A 13 7.57 3.95 -22.93
C PHE A 13 8.69 5.00 -22.92
N ASP A 14 8.38 6.24 -23.27
CA ASP A 14 9.28 7.39 -23.32
C ASP A 14 9.29 8.23 -22.04
N GLN A 15 8.59 7.78 -20.99
CA GLN A 15 8.45 8.50 -19.72
C GLN A 15 8.94 7.64 -18.55
N ASP A 16 9.45 8.33 -17.52
CA ASP A 16 9.88 7.75 -16.23
C ASP A 16 9.09 8.34 -15.05
N THR A 17 8.17 9.26 -15.33
CA THR A 17 7.39 9.99 -14.34
C THR A 17 5.91 9.84 -14.61
N VAL A 18 5.11 9.89 -13.54
CA VAL A 18 3.66 9.84 -13.61
C VAL A 18 3.06 10.89 -12.69
N THR A 19 2.10 11.65 -13.22
CA THR A 19 1.35 12.63 -12.42
C THR A 19 0.00 12.05 -12.03
N VAL A 20 -0.28 12.06 -10.72
CA VAL A 20 -1.56 11.64 -10.15
C VAL A 20 -2.23 12.83 -9.50
N TYR A 21 -3.49 13.07 -9.85
CA TYR A 21 -4.33 14.09 -9.24
C TYR A 21 -5.28 13.43 -8.24
N MET A 22 -5.17 13.80 -6.96
CA MET A 22 -6.01 13.26 -5.89
C MET A 22 -6.75 14.40 -5.18
N SER A 23 -8.08 14.29 -5.11
CA SER A 23 -8.93 15.26 -4.40
C SER A 23 -9.15 14.90 -2.92
N LEU A 24 -8.77 13.68 -2.53
CA LEU A 24 -8.94 13.16 -1.17
C LEU A 24 -7.70 13.46 -0.30
N PRO A 25 -7.90 13.73 1.00
CA PRO A 25 -6.81 13.73 1.97
C PRO A 25 -6.11 12.37 1.98
N LEU A 26 -4.80 12.38 1.80
CA LEU A 26 -3.95 11.19 1.81
C LEU A 26 -2.91 11.31 2.92
N HIS A 27 -2.66 10.25 3.66
CA HIS A 27 -1.62 10.20 4.70
C HIS A 27 -0.54 9.17 4.38
N LEU A 28 -0.93 8.13 3.67
CA LEU A 28 -0.11 7.00 3.25
C LEU A 28 -0.39 6.78 1.77
N VAL A 29 0.66 6.67 0.97
CA VAL A 29 0.55 6.26 -0.43
C VAL A 29 1.56 5.16 -0.68
N PHE A 30 1.04 4.05 -1.19
CA PHE A 30 1.84 2.93 -1.67
C PHE A 30 1.77 2.90 -3.19
N ALA A 31 2.91 2.75 -3.85
CA ALA A 31 2.98 2.36 -5.25
C ALA A 31 3.12 0.84 -5.32
N GLN A 32 2.33 0.21 -6.18
CA GLN A 32 2.51 -1.19 -6.55
C GLN A 32 3.08 -1.24 -7.97
N ILE A 33 4.25 -1.85 -8.11
CA ILE A 33 4.86 -2.14 -9.41
C ILE A 33 5.02 -3.65 -9.48
N GLU A 34 4.37 -4.29 -10.44
CA GLU A 34 4.23 -5.74 -10.51
C GLU A 34 3.67 -6.29 -9.19
N THR A 35 4.46 -7.08 -8.46
CA THR A 35 4.09 -7.67 -7.16
C THR A 35 4.79 -6.99 -5.97
N LYS A 36 5.50 -5.87 -6.20
CA LYS A 36 6.28 -5.17 -5.18
C LYS A 36 5.58 -3.91 -4.72
N PHE A 37 5.65 -3.66 -3.42
CA PHE A 37 5.07 -2.47 -2.79
C PHE A 37 6.17 -1.49 -2.39
N TYR A 38 5.87 -0.20 -2.55
CA TYR A 38 6.77 0.88 -2.21
C TYR A 38 6.01 1.95 -1.42
N LEU A 39 6.50 2.30 -0.23
CA LEU A 39 5.95 3.43 0.54
C LEU A 39 6.52 4.74 -0.03
N ILE A 40 5.72 5.43 -0.83
CA ILE A 40 6.17 6.61 -1.57
C ILE A 40 5.78 7.94 -0.90
N VAL A 41 4.76 7.92 -0.03
CA VAL A 41 4.34 9.08 0.76
C VAL A 41 3.94 8.63 2.16
N LEU A 42 4.50 9.29 3.16
CA LEU A 42 4.12 9.17 4.57
C LEU A 42 4.04 10.58 5.18
N GLN A 43 2.83 11.03 5.52
CA GLN A 43 2.63 12.35 6.14
C GLN A 43 1.70 12.30 7.35
N SER A 44 2.20 12.80 8.48
CA SER A 44 1.44 12.89 9.74
C SER A 44 0.37 13.99 9.71
N LYS A 45 0.58 15.04 8.92
CA LYS A 45 -0.36 16.15 8.71
C LYS A 45 -0.63 16.29 7.21
N TYR A 46 -1.91 16.26 6.84
CA TYR A 46 -2.32 16.52 5.47
C TYR A 46 -2.21 18.01 5.16
N THR A 47 -1.59 18.34 4.03
CA THR A 47 -1.55 19.70 3.48
C THR A 47 -2.44 19.78 2.25
N ARG A 48 -3.43 20.67 2.30
CA ARG A 48 -4.38 20.86 1.20
C ARG A 48 -3.66 21.39 -0.05
N SER A 49 -3.99 20.81 -1.20
CA SER A 49 -3.44 21.21 -2.51
C SER A 49 -1.90 21.15 -2.57
N ALA A 50 -1.30 20.20 -1.85
CA ALA A 50 0.14 20.01 -1.88
C ALA A 50 0.59 19.31 -3.18
N ASN A 51 1.68 19.80 -3.75
CA ASN A 51 2.41 19.09 -4.80
C ASN A 51 3.44 18.18 -4.13
N ILE A 52 3.22 16.88 -4.21
CA ILE A 52 4.12 15.87 -3.65
C ILE A 52 4.90 15.26 -4.81
N SER A 53 6.23 15.39 -4.77
CA SER A 53 7.14 14.71 -5.69
C SER A 53 7.86 13.61 -4.92
N THR A 54 7.88 12.40 -5.47
CA THR A 54 8.52 11.23 -4.87
C THR A 54 9.09 10.35 -5.97
N GLU A 55 10.26 9.78 -5.72
CA GLU A 55 10.95 8.88 -6.62
C GLU A 55 10.91 7.48 -6.03
N ILE A 56 10.57 6.49 -6.84
CA ILE A 56 10.50 5.09 -6.41
C ILE A 56 11.93 4.53 -6.34
N THR A 57 12.40 4.35 -5.12
CA THR A 57 13.76 3.86 -4.85
C THR A 57 13.75 2.58 -4.02
N ARG A 58 14.89 1.89 -3.93
CA ARG A 58 15.02 0.65 -3.16
C ARG A 58 14.74 0.83 -1.66
N SER A 59 15.05 2.00 -1.09
CA SER A 59 14.81 2.29 0.33
C SER A 59 13.33 2.43 0.68
N GLN A 60 12.48 2.72 -0.30
CA GLN A 60 11.03 2.77 -0.13
C GLN A 60 10.35 1.41 -0.28
N HIS A 61 11.08 0.41 -0.76
CA HIS A 61 10.52 -0.93 -0.95
C HIS A 61 10.03 -1.48 0.39
N CYS A 62 8.81 -1.99 0.40
CA CYS A 62 8.24 -2.74 1.52
C CYS A 62 8.45 -4.22 1.22
N PRO A 63 9.52 -4.87 1.70
CA PRO A 63 9.77 -6.28 1.45
C PRO A 63 8.70 -7.18 2.08
N HIS A 64 8.66 -8.42 1.59
CA HIS A 64 7.80 -9.43 2.17
C HIS A 64 8.38 -9.93 3.50
N ILE A 65 7.51 -10.24 4.48
CA ILE A 65 7.96 -10.70 5.82
C ILE A 65 8.84 -11.94 5.75
N GLN A 66 8.67 -12.78 4.73
CA GLN A 66 9.51 -13.97 4.51
C GLN A 66 10.99 -13.63 4.28
N GLU A 67 11.27 -12.43 3.78
CA GLU A 67 12.63 -11.95 3.55
C GLU A 67 13.28 -11.40 4.84
N LEU A 68 12.49 -11.20 5.90
CA LEU A 68 12.90 -10.45 7.09
C LEU A 68 13.01 -11.30 8.36
N VAL A 69 12.38 -12.48 8.39
CA VAL A 69 12.33 -13.35 9.58
C VAL A 69 12.61 -14.80 9.24
N ASP A 70 13.04 -15.56 10.24
CA ASP A 70 13.32 -16.98 10.11
C ASP A 70 12.05 -17.78 9.82
N GLN A 71 12.19 -18.92 9.11
CA GLN A 71 11.08 -19.80 8.75
C GLN A 71 10.22 -20.21 9.96
N GLN A 72 10.84 -20.44 11.12
CA GLN A 72 10.12 -20.79 12.35
C GLN A 72 9.06 -19.74 12.74
N ILE A 73 9.33 -18.45 12.49
CA ILE A 73 8.37 -17.37 12.80
C ILE A 73 7.21 -17.39 11.80
N LEU A 74 7.51 -17.68 10.53
CA LEU A 74 6.51 -17.76 9.45
C LEU A 74 5.50 -18.89 9.68
N ASP A 75 5.98 -20.01 10.23
CA ASP A 75 5.18 -21.21 10.51
C ASP A 75 4.23 -21.03 11.72
N TYR A 76 4.39 -19.95 12.49
CA TYR A 76 3.46 -19.67 13.58
C TYR A 76 2.08 -19.22 13.08
N PRO A 77 1.00 -19.58 13.82
CA PRO A 77 -0.33 -19.01 13.59
C PRO A 77 -0.28 -17.48 13.68
N ILE A 78 -1.13 -16.79 12.93
CA ILE A 78 -1.05 -15.34 12.75
C ILE A 78 -1.00 -14.54 14.06
N LEU A 79 -1.81 -14.91 15.06
CA LEU A 79 -1.80 -14.25 16.39
C LEU A 79 -0.46 -14.35 17.12
N ARG A 80 0.29 -15.43 16.89
CA ARG A 80 1.65 -15.59 17.44
C ARG A 80 2.67 -14.91 16.55
N ARG A 81 2.55 -15.05 15.22
CA ARG A 81 3.45 -14.45 14.24
C ARG A 81 3.50 -12.92 14.34
N VAL A 82 2.36 -12.25 14.50
CA VAL A 82 2.27 -10.78 14.64
C VAL A 82 3.05 -10.25 15.84
N LYS A 83 3.22 -11.04 16.91
CA LYS A 83 4.05 -10.64 18.07
C LYS A 83 5.53 -10.44 17.70
N TYR A 84 5.99 -11.10 16.64
CA TYR A 84 7.36 -11.01 16.15
C TYR A 84 7.54 -9.92 15.07
N TYR A 85 6.47 -9.26 14.63
CA TYR A 85 6.56 -8.23 13.57
C TYR A 85 7.34 -6.98 14.00
N HIS A 86 7.58 -6.78 15.29
CA HIS A 86 8.49 -5.73 15.73
C HIS A 86 9.98 -6.06 15.48
N LEU A 87 10.35 -7.35 15.34
CA LEU A 87 11.75 -7.76 15.18
C LEU A 87 12.42 -7.19 13.92
N PRO A 88 11.80 -7.22 12.72
CA PRO A 88 12.39 -6.60 11.54
C PRO A 88 12.74 -5.12 11.76
N CYS A 89 11.81 -4.34 12.32
CA CYS A 89 12.03 -2.92 12.60
C CYS A 89 13.15 -2.65 13.61
N MET A 90 13.41 -3.59 14.52
CA MET A 90 14.51 -3.48 15.50
C MET A 90 15.86 -3.88 14.91
N LYS A 91 15.88 -4.83 13.98
CA LYS A 91 17.11 -5.36 13.36
C LYS A 91 17.63 -4.45 12.25
N ASP A 92 16.73 -3.89 11.45
CA ASP A 92 17.07 -3.08 10.29
C ASP A 92 16.61 -1.63 10.52
N SER A 93 17.60 -0.73 10.63
CA SER A 93 17.34 0.69 10.84
C SER A 93 16.77 1.39 9.61
N ASP A 94 16.95 0.81 8.43
CA ASP A 94 16.60 1.41 7.15
C ASP A 94 15.28 0.85 6.61
N LEU A 95 14.69 -0.13 7.30
CA LEU A 95 13.37 -0.67 7.01
C LEU A 95 12.27 0.30 7.47
N PHE A 96 11.54 0.87 6.50
CA PHE A 96 10.40 1.76 6.76
C PHE A 96 9.06 1.04 6.77
N CYS A 97 8.92 -0.02 5.97
CA CYS A 97 7.68 -0.76 5.82
C CYS A 97 7.97 -2.20 5.42
N PHE A 98 6.99 -3.08 5.62
CA PHE A 98 6.98 -4.44 5.10
C PHE A 98 5.53 -4.96 5.05
N HIS A 99 5.31 -6.08 4.40
CA HIS A 99 4.00 -6.70 4.36
C HIS A 99 4.05 -8.21 4.62
N ASP A 100 2.94 -8.79 5.04
CA ASP A 100 2.78 -10.24 5.13
C ASP A 100 2.00 -10.81 3.93
N ASN A 101 1.83 -12.13 3.95
CA ASN A 101 1.27 -12.89 2.84
C ASN A 101 -0.19 -12.51 2.53
N GLU A 102 -0.95 -11.95 3.47
CA GLU A 102 -2.41 -12.08 3.43
C GLU A 102 -3.17 -10.86 3.98
N THR A 103 -2.68 -10.23 5.05
CA THR A 103 -3.56 -9.41 5.90
C THR A 103 -2.97 -8.06 6.25
N PHE A 104 -1.66 -7.95 6.42
CA PHE A 104 -1.07 -6.77 7.07
C PHE A 104 -0.01 -6.09 6.22
N MET A 105 -0.18 -4.78 6.08
CA MET A 105 0.90 -3.86 5.75
C MET A 105 1.37 -3.23 7.07
N CYS A 106 2.68 -3.14 7.25
CA CYS A 106 3.29 -2.67 8.48
C CYS A 106 4.24 -1.50 8.21
N LEU A 107 4.22 -0.52 9.11
CA LEU A 107 5.17 0.60 9.14
C LEU A 107 6.10 0.46 10.34
N CYS A 108 7.39 0.67 10.15
CA CYS A 108 8.34 0.78 11.24
C CYS A 108 8.32 2.20 11.82
N THR A 109 7.98 2.31 13.09
CA THR A 109 7.96 3.58 13.81
C THR A 109 9.38 4.05 14.18
N GLU A 110 9.52 5.32 14.56
CA GLU A 110 10.78 5.87 15.10
C GLU A 110 11.29 5.08 16.32
N LYS A 111 10.37 4.53 17.13
CA LYS A 111 10.69 3.66 18.27
C LYS A 111 11.00 2.22 17.89
N ARG A 112 11.15 1.93 16.60
CA ARG A 112 11.45 0.59 16.06
C ARG A 112 10.41 -0.46 16.38
N HIS A 113 9.15 -0.05 16.57
CA HIS A 113 8.01 -0.95 16.63
C HIS A 113 7.30 -0.97 15.27
N ALA A 114 6.92 -2.16 14.81
CA ALA A 114 5.95 -2.30 13.74
C ALA A 114 4.55 -1.80 14.17
N ASN A 115 3.95 -0.97 13.33
CA ASN A 115 2.56 -0.54 13.39
C ASN A 115 1.85 -1.10 12.15
N CYS A 116 1.07 -2.15 12.34
CA CYS A 116 0.45 -2.92 11.26
C CYS A 116 -1.04 -2.61 11.15
N PHE A 117 -1.51 -2.50 9.92
CA PHE A 117 -2.92 -2.27 9.60
C PHE A 117 -3.37 -3.25 8.52
N HIS A 118 -4.66 -3.55 8.54
CA HIS A 118 -5.24 -4.45 7.56
C HIS A 118 -5.09 -3.86 6.15
N PHE A 119 -4.56 -4.66 5.24
CA PHE A 119 -4.35 -4.30 3.84
C PHE A 119 -4.78 -5.48 2.98
N ASP A 120 -5.81 -5.27 2.18
CA ASP A 120 -6.26 -6.27 1.22
C ASP A 120 -5.43 -6.11 -0.06
N PHE A 121 -4.53 -7.08 -0.28
CA PHE A 121 -3.59 -7.17 -1.41
C PHE A 121 -4.25 -7.62 -2.71
N ASN A 122 -5.43 -8.24 -2.63
CA ASN A 122 -6.15 -8.79 -3.78
C ASN A 122 -7.40 -7.97 -4.10
N MET A 123 -7.42 -6.68 -3.75
CA MET A 123 -8.61 -5.86 -3.92
C MET A 123 -9.02 -5.80 -5.40
N SER A 124 -10.18 -6.37 -5.69
CA SER A 124 -10.87 -6.19 -6.97
C SER A 124 -11.89 -5.08 -6.85
N TYR A 125 -11.95 -4.20 -7.85
CA TYR A 125 -13.00 -3.20 -7.97
C TYR A 125 -14.08 -3.70 -8.90
N ASP A 126 -15.31 -3.78 -8.39
CA ASP A 126 -16.49 -4.15 -9.19
C ASP A 126 -17.52 -3.01 -9.24
N CYS A 127 -17.18 -1.84 -8.68
CA CYS A 127 -18.06 -0.68 -8.61
C CYS A 127 -19.44 -1.02 -8.01
N MET A 128 -19.47 -1.72 -6.88
CA MET A 128 -20.69 -2.24 -6.22
C MET A 128 -21.46 -3.25 -7.07
N GLY A 129 -20.76 -4.00 -7.92
CA GLY A 129 -21.31 -4.94 -8.89
C GLY A 129 -21.83 -4.30 -10.19
N TRP A 130 -21.69 -2.97 -10.33
CA TRP A 130 -22.16 -2.22 -11.50
C TRP A 130 -21.02 -2.10 -12.50
N ASN A 131 -20.62 -3.25 -13.05
CA ASN A 131 -19.62 -3.28 -14.11
C ASN A 131 -20.29 -3.01 -15.47
N ASP A 132 -20.49 -1.74 -15.80
CA ASP A 132 -20.94 -1.32 -17.14
C ASP A 132 -19.81 -1.43 -18.20
N CYS A 133 -18.61 -1.89 -17.83
CA CYS A 133 -17.52 -2.03 -18.77
C CYS A 133 -17.79 -3.19 -19.75
N GLN A 134 -17.82 -2.86 -21.04
CA GLN A 134 -17.99 -3.83 -22.13
C GLN A 134 -16.66 -4.57 -22.42
N ASN A 135 -16.73 -5.63 -23.23
CA ASN A 135 -15.55 -6.39 -23.71
C ASN A 135 -14.64 -6.93 -22.61
N GLU A 136 -15.22 -7.52 -21.55
CA GLU A 136 -14.46 -8.03 -20.39
C GLU A 136 -13.65 -6.95 -19.66
N GLY A 137 -14.01 -5.68 -19.84
CA GLY A 137 -13.41 -4.56 -19.13
C GLY A 137 -13.60 -4.69 -17.62
N GLN A 138 -12.59 -4.28 -16.87
CA GLN A 138 -12.64 -4.20 -15.41
C GLN A 138 -12.97 -2.77 -14.98
N CYS A 139 -13.87 -2.64 -14.02
CA CYS A 139 -14.14 -1.34 -13.40
C CYS A 139 -12.98 -0.96 -12.48
N PHE A 140 -12.59 0.32 -12.48
CA PHE A 140 -11.59 0.84 -11.55
C PHE A 140 -12.23 1.91 -10.69
N GLN A 141 -12.18 1.72 -9.37
CA GLN A 141 -12.77 2.65 -8.42
C GLN A 141 -11.68 3.53 -7.80
N ASP A 142 -11.61 4.78 -8.26
CA ASP A 142 -10.67 5.80 -7.79
C ASP A 142 -11.19 6.60 -6.58
N HIS A 143 -12.45 6.39 -6.19
CA HIS A 143 -13.09 7.05 -5.06
C HIS A 143 -13.84 6.03 -4.16
N PRO A 144 -13.76 6.14 -2.82
CA PRO A 144 -14.38 5.19 -1.89
C PRO A 144 -15.90 5.04 -2.04
N THR A 145 -16.58 6.06 -2.58
CA THR A 145 -18.00 6.01 -2.93
C THR A 145 -18.16 6.11 -4.44
N CYS A 146 -18.81 5.12 -5.07
CA CYS A 146 -19.18 5.21 -6.49
C CYS A 146 -20.39 6.14 -6.68
N PRO A 147 -20.46 6.89 -7.79
CA PRO A 147 -21.65 7.64 -8.14
C PRO A 147 -22.86 6.70 -8.35
N THR A 148 -23.99 6.97 -7.69
CA THR A 148 -25.24 6.24 -7.94
C THR A 148 -25.99 6.88 -9.10
N LYS A 149 -26.50 6.08 -10.05
CA LYS A 149 -27.45 6.58 -11.06
C LYS A 149 -28.77 6.90 -10.34
N THR A 150 -29.12 8.18 -10.23
CA THR A 150 -30.47 8.63 -9.86
C THR A 150 -31.39 8.59 -11.06
#